data_AF-A0A2G5P520-F1
#
_entry.id   AF-A0A2G5P520-F1
#
_cell.length_a   1.000
_cell.length_b   1.000
_cell.length_c   1.000
_cell.angle_alpha   90.00
_cell.angle_beta   90.00
_cell.angle_gamma   90.00
#
_symmetry.space_group_name_H-M   'P 1'
#
loop_
_entity.id
_entity.type
_entity.pdbx_description
1 polymer ?
#
loop_
_entity_poly.entity_id
_entity_poly.type
_entity_poly.pdbx_seq_one_letter_code
_entity_poly.pdbx_strand_id
1 'polypeptide(L)'
;MNRRALALTAAAATTVVVGGGALAYTLASADPGSQEPAPAPALDASCAENLDGAVTELPGQAEDGRRNFIECRSGSWQAFTAEYPSSDRWLSNDTGLQLHGQGVRNAEMFAGTWTGTPQTPDTVCTTKYSDATGGKIADPVTATADPGQPVSFEASDWLFSVTLTGDCLWKRD
;
A
#
# COMPACT_ATOMS: atom_id res chain seq x y z
N MET A 1 -6.00 12.64 -77.81
CA MET A 1 -4.86 13.22 -77.06
C MET A 1 -3.75 12.19 -77.10
N ASN A 2 -2.80 12.24 -78.05
CA ASN A 2 -1.55 13.03 -78.00
C ASN A 2 -0.92 13.01 -76.59
N ARG A 3 0.32 12.60 -76.32
CA ARG A 3 1.53 12.32 -77.12
C ARG A 3 2.58 11.81 -76.10
N ARG A 4 3.45 10.87 -76.50
CA ARG A 4 4.94 10.87 -76.35
C ARG A 4 5.54 11.05 -74.93
N ALA A 5 6.73 10.57 -74.58
CA ALA A 5 7.74 9.68 -75.14
C ALA A 5 8.85 9.55 -74.07
N LEU A 6 9.74 8.58 -74.30
CA LEU A 6 11.20 8.68 -74.17
C LEU A 6 11.88 8.92 -72.80
N ALA A 7 12.74 7.93 -72.53
CA ALA A 7 14.18 8.07 -72.34
C ALA A 7 14.73 7.98 -70.90
N LEU A 8 15.64 7.01 -70.79
CA LEU A 8 16.62 6.83 -69.74
C LEU A 8 17.48 8.08 -69.54
N THR A 9 17.81 8.35 -68.28
CA THR A 9 19.10 8.93 -67.90
C THR A 9 19.63 8.18 -66.69
N ALA A 10 20.70 7.43 -66.91
CA ALA A 10 21.59 6.95 -65.88
C ALA A 10 22.52 8.11 -65.46
N ALA A 11 22.75 8.28 -64.16
CA ALA A 11 23.85 9.07 -63.64
C ALA A 11 24.53 8.27 -62.51
N ALA A 12 25.86 8.26 -62.59
CA ALA A 12 26.75 7.33 -61.93
C ALA A 12 27.10 7.71 -60.49
N ALA A 13 27.42 6.65 -59.74
CA ALA A 13 28.49 6.50 -58.75
C ALA A 13 28.78 7.63 -57.74
N THR A 14 28.61 7.31 -56.45
CA THR A 14 29.73 7.41 -55.50
C THR A 14 29.54 6.43 -54.34
N THR A 15 30.48 5.51 -54.19
CA THR A 15 30.65 4.64 -53.02
C THR A 15 31.24 5.44 -51.85
N VAL A 16 30.63 5.35 -50.68
CA VAL A 16 31.29 5.63 -49.40
C VAL A 16 31.17 4.38 -48.54
N VAL A 17 32.30 3.72 -48.31
CA VAL A 17 32.46 2.66 -47.32
C VAL A 17 33.04 3.31 -46.06
N VAL A 18 32.24 3.40 -45.01
CA VAL A 18 32.64 3.57 -43.61
C VAL A 18 31.64 2.69 -42.86
N GLY A 19 31.97 1.59 -42.20
CA GLY A 19 33.13 1.36 -41.35
C GLY A 19 32.65 1.45 -39.90
N GLY A 20 32.33 0.29 -39.30
CA GLY A 20 32.35 0.10 -37.85
C GLY A 20 31.02 0.23 -37.09
N GLY A 21 30.68 -0.85 -36.38
CA GLY A 21 29.83 -0.78 -35.18
C GLY A 21 28.36 -1.15 -35.39
N ALA A 22 28.07 -2.43 -35.56
CA ALA A 22 26.75 -2.95 -35.20
C ALA A 22 26.60 -2.83 -33.67
N LEU A 23 26.03 -1.72 -33.20
CA LEU A 23 25.53 -1.60 -31.84
C LEU A 23 24.32 -2.52 -31.73
N ALA A 24 24.55 -3.72 -31.19
CA ALA A 24 23.49 -4.59 -30.74
C ALA A 24 22.79 -3.90 -29.57
N TYR A 25 21.65 -3.27 -29.83
CA TYR A 25 20.74 -2.83 -28.78
C TYR A 25 20.15 -4.08 -28.14
N THR A 26 20.75 -4.55 -27.06
CA THR A 26 20.12 -5.50 -26.15
C THR A 26 18.90 -4.83 -25.55
N LEU A 27 17.73 -5.13 -26.11
CA LEU A 27 16.45 -4.87 -25.47
C LEU A 27 16.40 -5.75 -24.23
N ALA A 28 16.75 -5.19 -23.08
CA ALA A 28 16.50 -5.81 -21.80
C ALA A 28 14.98 -5.89 -21.62
N SER A 29 14.43 -7.09 -21.79
CA SER A 29 13.07 -7.40 -21.37
C SER A 29 13.03 -7.25 -19.85
N ALA A 30 12.40 -6.17 -19.36
CA ALA A 30 12.03 -6.08 -17.97
C ALA A 30 11.00 -7.19 -17.70
N ASP A 31 11.35 -8.13 -16.84
CA ASP A 31 10.46 -9.19 -16.38
C ASP A 31 9.31 -8.54 -15.60
N PRO A 32 8.04 -8.68 -16.00
CA PRO A 32 6.90 -8.15 -15.26
C PRO A 32 6.60 -9.11 -14.10
N GLY A 33 7.49 -9.15 -13.11
CA GLY A 33 7.41 -10.24 -12.15
C GLY A 33 8.34 -10.10 -10.96
N SER A 34 8.39 -8.92 -10.33
CA SER A 34 8.75 -8.73 -8.92
C SER A 34 8.67 -7.24 -8.63
N GLN A 35 7.49 -6.74 -8.25
CA GLN A 35 7.44 -5.43 -7.62
C GLN A 35 8.08 -5.60 -6.24
N GLU A 36 9.24 -4.96 -6.03
CA GLU A 36 9.87 -4.92 -4.71
C GLU A 36 8.82 -4.40 -3.71
N PRO A 37 8.65 -5.05 -2.54
CA PRO A 37 7.68 -4.60 -1.55
C PRO A 37 7.89 -3.12 -1.27
N ALA A 38 6.80 -2.34 -1.22
CA ALA A 38 6.91 -0.93 -0.89
C ALA A 38 7.66 -0.78 0.45
N PRO A 39 8.64 0.12 0.53
CA PRO A 39 9.36 0.32 1.77
C PRO A 39 8.38 0.73 2.87
N ALA A 40 8.55 0.16 4.06
CA ALA A 40 7.70 0.49 5.20
C ALA A 40 7.76 2.01 5.49
N PRO A 41 6.65 2.64 5.88
CA PRO A 41 6.62 4.02 6.32
C PRO A 41 7.68 4.33 7.38
N ALA A 42 8.34 5.49 7.25
CA ALA A 42 9.37 5.98 8.16
C ALA A 42 9.15 7.47 8.44
N LEU A 43 9.64 7.99 9.57
CA LEU A 43 9.55 9.41 9.90
C LEU A 43 10.15 10.28 8.79
N ASP A 44 9.47 11.39 8.50
CA ASP A 44 9.81 12.40 7.50
C ASP A 44 9.83 11.89 6.04
N ALA A 45 9.57 10.60 5.81
CA ALA A 45 9.40 10.07 4.46
C ALA A 45 8.12 10.61 3.82
N SER A 46 8.12 10.72 2.49
CA SER A 46 6.92 11.12 1.75
C SER A 46 5.82 10.07 1.85
N CYS A 47 4.56 10.51 1.87
CA CYS A 47 3.39 9.65 1.78
C CYS A 47 2.46 10.10 0.64
N ALA A 48 1.75 9.15 0.05
CA ALA A 48 0.80 9.42 -1.02
C ALA A 48 -0.44 10.16 -0.49
N GLU A 49 -1.06 11.00 -1.33
CA GLU A 49 -2.22 11.83 -0.94
C GLU A 49 -3.41 11.00 -0.42
N ASN A 50 -3.64 9.81 -0.98
CA ASN A 50 -4.72 8.94 -0.54
C ASN A 50 -4.53 8.41 0.90
N LEU A 51 -3.32 8.52 1.44
CA LEU A 51 -2.95 8.11 2.79
C LEU A 51 -3.06 9.25 3.81
N ASP A 52 -3.43 10.47 3.42
CA ASP A 52 -3.56 11.58 4.38
C ASP A 52 -4.50 11.20 5.55
N GLY A 53 -4.05 11.47 6.77
CA GLY A 53 -4.67 11.06 8.04
C GLY A 53 -4.47 9.59 8.42
N ALA A 54 -3.86 8.76 7.58
CA ALA A 54 -3.61 7.35 7.92
C ALA A 54 -2.50 7.24 8.95
N VAL A 55 -2.73 6.39 9.95
CA VAL A 55 -1.76 6.10 11.01
C VAL A 55 -1.19 4.69 10.80
N THR A 56 0.10 4.49 11.06
CA THR A 56 0.73 3.16 11.13
C THR A 56 1.69 3.10 12.31
N GLU A 57 2.03 1.89 12.73
CA GLU A 57 3.09 1.65 13.70
C GLU A 57 4.47 1.68 13.01
N LEU A 58 5.43 2.35 13.63
CA LEU A 58 6.84 2.23 13.29
C LEU A 58 7.40 0.93 13.87
N PRO A 59 8.23 0.19 13.13
CA PRO A 59 8.91 -0.96 13.68
C PRO A 59 9.85 -0.54 14.82
N GLY A 60 9.72 -1.21 15.98
CA GLY A 60 10.51 -0.95 17.18
C GLY A 60 9.70 -0.29 18.30
N GLN A 61 10.14 -0.52 19.54
CA GLN A 61 9.52 0.09 20.72
C GLN A 61 10.06 1.51 20.94
N ALA A 62 9.22 2.42 21.45
CA ALA A 62 9.70 3.70 21.96
C ALA A 62 10.67 3.48 23.12
N GLU A 63 11.53 4.46 23.38
CA GLU A 63 12.48 4.41 24.51
C GLU A 63 11.78 4.25 25.87
N ASP A 64 10.52 4.70 25.96
CA ASP A 64 9.68 4.60 27.16
C ASP A 64 8.78 3.35 27.18
N GLY A 65 8.97 2.42 26.24
CA GLY A 65 8.20 1.18 26.14
C GLY A 65 6.79 1.35 25.57
N ARG A 66 6.45 2.54 25.05
CA ARG A 66 5.20 2.76 24.30
C ARG A 66 5.37 2.34 22.84
N ARG A 67 4.22 2.14 22.18
CA ARG A 67 4.16 1.94 20.73
C ARG A 67 4.38 3.28 20.02
N ASN A 68 5.17 3.25 18.95
CA ASN A 68 5.45 4.43 18.13
C ASN A 68 4.54 4.44 16.93
N PHE A 69 3.64 5.42 16.87
CA PHE A 69 2.79 5.63 15.71
C PHE A 69 3.26 6.84 14.90
N ILE A 70 3.09 6.76 13.59
CA ILE A 70 3.27 7.85 12.65
C ILE A 70 2.01 8.04 11.82
N GLU A 71 1.75 9.29 11.44
CA GLU A 71 0.60 9.69 10.64
C GLU A 71 1.07 10.36 9.35
N CYS A 72 0.46 10.01 8.23
CA CYS A 72 0.66 10.74 6.98
C CYS A 72 -0.12 12.05 7.04
N ARG A 73 0.58 13.18 7.01
CA ARG A 73 -0.02 14.51 7.06
C ARG A 73 0.68 15.43 6.10
N SER A 74 -0.08 16.07 5.21
CA SER A 74 0.48 17.03 4.24
C SER A 74 1.59 16.42 3.37
N GLY A 75 1.44 15.15 3.00
CA GLY A 75 2.38 14.43 2.12
C GLY A 75 3.65 13.93 2.80
N SER A 76 3.78 14.02 4.13
CA SER A 76 4.88 13.40 4.88
C SER A 76 4.39 12.61 6.09
N TRP A 77 5.11 11.54 6.42
CA TRP A 77 4.93 10.78 7.65
C TRP A 77 5.52 11.54 8.83
N GLN A 78 4.70 11.82 9.85
CA GLN A 78 5.06 12.59 11.03
C GLN A 78 4.73 11.81 12.29
N ALA A 79 5.35 12.16 13.42
CA ALA A 79 5.02 11.53 14.70
C ALA A 79 3.54 11.74 15.06
N PHE A 80 2.85 10.65 15.39
CA PHE A 80 1.46 10.72 15.86
C PHE A 80 1.44 11.03 17.36
N THR A 81 0.87 12.17 17.74
CA THR A 81 1.03 12.77 19.09
C THR A 81 -0.29 12.89 19.88
N ALA A 82 -1.30 12.09 19.53
CA ALA A 82 -2.57 12.09 20.24
C ALA A 82 -2.42 11.55 21.68
N GLU A 83 -3.10 12.20 22.63
CA GLU A 83 -3.12 11.76 24.04
C GLU A 83 -3.69 10.34 24.18
N TYR A 84 -4.71 10.04 23.37
CA TYR A 84 -5.24 8.70 23.17
C TYR A 84 -5.01 8.34 21.71
N PRO A 85 -4.30 7.24 21.39
CA PRO A 85 -3.86 6.95 20.04
C PRO A 85 -4.98 6.38 19.15
N SER A 86 -6.20 6.90 19.28
CA SER A 86 -7.34 6.47 18.51
C SER A 86 -7.32 7.14 17.13
N SER A 87 -7.54 6.35 16.08
CA SER A 87 -7.66 6.85 14.70
C SER A 87 -8.87 6.21 14.00
N ASP A 88 -9.45 6.93 13.04
CA ASP A 88 -10.47 6.45 12.10
C ASP A 88 -9.86 5.92 10.80
N ARG A 89 -8.52 5.96 10.70
CA ARG A 89 -7.77 5.54 9.51
C ARG A 89 -6.43 4.91 9.88
N TRP A 90 -6.20 3.69 9.40
CA TRP A 90 -4.99 2.91 9.67
C TRP A 90 -4.39 2.35 8.37
N LEU A 91 -3.08 2.36 8.25
CA LEU A 91 -2.34 1.67 7.21
C LEU A 91 -1.66 0.44 7.83
N SER A 92 -1.98 -0.75 7.32
CA SER A 92 -1.30 -1.99 7.70
C SER A 92 -0.30 -2.42 6.63
N ASN A 93 0.49 -3.45 6.95
CA ASN A 93 1.36 -4.13 5.99
C ASN A 93 1.31 -5.65 6.24
N ASP A 94 2.15 -6.41 5.53
CA ASP A 94 2.17 -7.88 5.62
C ASP A 94 2.65 -8.42 6.99
N THR A 95 3.40 -7.62 7.77
CA THR A 95 3.81 -8.01 9.12
C THR A 95 2.66 -7.98 10.13
N GLY A 96 1.58 -7.26 9.79
CA GLY A 96 0.40 -7.10 10.61
C GLY A 96 0.49 -5.92 11.56
N LEU A 97 -0.58 -5.12 11.60
CA LEU A 97 -0.79 -4.05 12.55
C LEU A 97 -1.78 -4.52 13.63
N GLN A 98 -1.29 -4.72 14.85
CA GLN A 98 -2.12 -5.09 15.99
C GLN A 98 -2.71 -3.83 16.63
N LEU A 99 -4.02 -3.77 16.84
CA LEU A 99 -4.69 -2.68 17.53
C LEU A 99 -5.61 -3.23 18.62
N HIS A 100 -5.97 -2.37 19.55
CA HIS A 100 -6.95 -2.57 20.60
C HIS A 100 -8.20 -1.77 20.29
N GLY A 101 -9.36 -2.40 20.50
CA GLY A 101 -10.66 -1.76 20.36
C GLY A 101 -11.20 -1.22 21.69
N GLN A 102 -12.47 -0.82 21.67
CA GLN A 102 -13.12 -0.16 22.81
C GLN A 102 -13.50 -1.10 23.97
N GLY A 103 -13.27 -2.40 23.83
CA GLY A 103 -13.34 -3.37 24.92
C GLY A 103 -12.24 -3.22 25.98
N VAL A 104 -11.23 -2.38 25.75
CA VAL A 104 -10.17 -2.05 26.71
C VAL A 104 -10.00 -0.53 26.90
N ARG A 105 -9.21 -0.14 27.91
CA ARG A 105 -8.79 1.26 28.07
C ARG A 105 -7.76 1.62 26.99
N ASN A 106 -7.75 2.89 26.58
CA ASN A 106 -6.81 3.44 25.59
C ASN A 106 -6.90 2.74 24.23
N ALA A 107 -8.13 2.55 23.74
CA ALA A 107 -8.39 1.97 22.42
C ALA A 107 -7.69 2.77 21.31
N GLU A 108 -7.10 2.06 20.36
CA GLU A 108 -6.51 2.64 19.15
C GLU A 108 -7.53 2.64 18.00
N MET A 109 -8.48 1.70 18.03
CA MET A 109 -9.51 1.57 17.01
C MET A 109 -10.90 1.85 17.57
N PHE A 110 -11.65 2.71 16.89
CA PHE A 110 -13.06 2.99 17.22
C PHE A 110 -13.99 1.86 16.78
N ALA A 111 -15.10 1.67 17.49
CA ALA A 111 -16.20 0.80 17.06
C ALA A 111 -16.90 1.35 15.81
N GLY A 112 -17.57 0.49 15.06
CA GLY A 112 -18.31 0.80 13.83
C GLY A 112 -17.85 -0.05 12.65
N THR A 113 -18.34 0.30 11.47
CA THR A 113 -17.99 -0.40 10.24
C THR A 113 -16.63 0.08 9.72
N TRP A 114 -15.77 -0.89 9.42
CA TRP A 114 -14.44 -0.66 8.87
C TRP A 114 -14.27 -1.36 7.54
N THR A 115 -13.61 -0.69 6.61
CA THR A 115 -13.27 -1.24 5.30
C THR A 115 -11.77 -1.13 5.04
N GLY A 116 -11.12 -2.26 4.82
CA GLY A 116 -9.73 -2.37 4.36
C GLY A 116 -9.67 -2.38 2.85
N THR A 117 -9.01 -1.38 2.26
CA THR A 117 -8.82 -1.26 0.81
C THR A 117 -7.37 -1.58 0.44
N PRO A 118 -7.11 -2.58 -0.42
CA PRO A 118 -5.77 -2.91 -0.90
C PRO A 118 -5.07 -1.71 -1.55
N GLN A 119 -3.79 -1.48 -1.25
CA GLN A 119 -2.99 -0.43 -1.90
C GLN A 119 -2.39 -0.90 -3.24
N THR A 120 -2.38 -2.22 -3.49
CA THR A 120 -1.98 -2.79 -4.79
C THR A 120 -2.99 -3.85 -5.26
N PRO A 121 -3.05 -4.16 -6.58
CA PRO A 121 -3.98 -5.15 -7.12
C PRO A 121 -3.77 -6.58 -6.60
N ASP A 122 -2.56 -6.91 -6.15
CA ASP A 122 -2.23 -8.27 -5.69
C ASP A 122 -2.34 -8.41 -4.15
N THR A 123 -2.53 -7.29 -3.44
CA THR A 123 -2.63 -7.30 -1.99
C THR A 123 -3.95 -7.93 -1.52
N VAL A 124 -3.85 -8.82 -0.54
CA VAL A 124 -4.99 -9.41 0.16
C VAL A 124 -5.14 -8.74 1.53
N CYS A 125 -6.24 -8.02 1.73
CA CYS A 125 -6.56 -7.49 3.05
C CYS A 125 -7.18 -8.58 3.94
N THR A 126 -6.64 -8.71 5.15
CA THR A 126 -7.16 -9.62 6.16
C THR A 126 -7.29 -8.90 7.49
N THR A 127 -8.38 -9.16 8.19
CA THR A 127 -8.58 -8.75 9.58
C THR A 127 -8.87 -9.99 10.43
N LYS A 128 -8.27 -10.05 11.61
CA LYS A 128 -8.56 -11.05 12.63
C LYS A 128 -8.83 -10.34 13.95
N TYR A 129 -9.98 -10.56 14.55
CA TYR A 129 -10.42 -9.78 15.71
C TYR A 129 -11.17 -10.63 16.75
N SER A 130 -11.14 -10.16 17.99
CA SER A 130 -11.83 -10.79 19.13
C SER A 130 -12.52 -9.73 19.98
N ASP A 131 -13.72 -10.03 20.45
CA ASP A 131 -14.47 -9.19 21.38
C ASP A 131 -14.31 -9.66 22.84
N ALA A 132 -14.37 -8.73 23.79
CA ALA A 132 -14.44 -9.02 25.23
C ALA A 132 -15.91 -9.02 25.68
N THR A 133 -16.53 -10.20 25.76
CA THR A 133 -17.94 -10.35 26.16
C THR A 133 -18.08 -11.25 27.37
N GLY A 134 -18.95 -10.88 28.32
CA GLY A 134 -19.23 -11.71 29.50
C GLY A 134 -18.02 -12.02 30.38
N GLY A 135 -17.04 -11.11 30.45
CA GLY A 135 -15.81 -11.26 31.24
C GLY A 135 -14.76 -12.18 30.64
N LYS A 136 -14.90 -12.58 29.38
CA LYS A 136 -13.94 -13.41 28.63
C LYS A 136 -13.69 -12.84 27.23
N ILE A 137 -12.57 -13.23 26.62
CA ILE A 137 -12.27 -12.95 25.21
C ILE A 137 -12.92 -14.04 24.37
N ALA A 138 -13.71 -13.64 23.37
CA ALA A 138 -14.34 -14.55 22.42
C ALA A 138 -13.31 -15.13 21.43
N ASP A 139 -13.67 -16.27 20.84
CA ASP A 139 -12.84 -16.86 19.78
C ASP A 139 -12.64 -15.87 18.63
N PRO A 140 -11.43 -15.77 18.04
CA PRO A 140 -11.17 -14.82 16.98
C PRO A 140 -12.01 -15.10 15.73
N VAL A 141 -12.54 -14.03 15.14
CA VAL A 141 -13.18 -14.02 13.83
C VAL A 141 -12.18 -13.50 12.80
N THR A 142 -12.17 -14.10 11.62
CA THR A 142 -11.34 -13.64 10.49
C THR A 142 -12.26 -13.19 9.36
N ALA A 143 -11.97 -12.03 8.78
CA ALA A 143 -12.50 -11.63 7.49
C ALA A 143 -11.35 -11.37 6.52
N THR A 144 -11.46 -11.91 5.31
CA THR A 144 -10.46 -11.84 4.26
C THR A 144 -11.18 -11.65 2.93
N ALA A 145 -10.63 -10.83 2.04
CA ALA A 145 -11.10 -10.68 0.67
C ALA A 145 -10.17 -11.38 -0.34
N ASP A 146 -10.62 -11.49 -1.58
CA ASP A 146 -9.75 -11.87 -2.69
C ASP A 146 -8.71 -10.76 -2.99
N PRO A 147 -7.59 -11.07 -3.68
CA PRO A 147 -6.59 -10.06 -4.05
C PRO A 147 -7.19 -8.84 -4.75
N GLY A 148 -6.77 -7.65 -4.32
CA GLY A 148 -7.23 -6.38 -4.89
C GLY A 148 -8.68 -6.01 -4.56
N GLN A 149 -9.40 -6.84 -3.80
CA GLN A 149 -10.76 -6.54 -3.35
C GLN A 149 -10.77 -5.98 -1.93
N PRO A 150 -11.69 -5.05 -1.62
CA PRO A 150 -11.86 -4.56 -0.26
C PRO A 150 -12.49 -5.63 0.64
N VAL A 151 -12.15 -5.57 1.94
CA VAL A 151 -12.78 -6.38 2.99
C VAL A 151 -13.41 -5.46 4.03
N SER A 152 -14.60 -5.79 4.52
CA SER A 152 -15.25 -5.04 5.59
C SER A 152 -15.51 -5.92 6.81
N PHE A 153 -15.51 -5.31 7.99
CA PHE A 153 -15.91 -5.94 9.24
C PHE A 153 -16.53 -4.91 10.19
N GLU A 154 -17.28 -5.41 11.17
CA GLU A 154 -17.87 -4.58 12.22
C GLU A 154 -17.01 -4.67 13.48
N ALA A 155 -16.44 -3.55 13.90
CA ALA A 155 -15.79 -3.41 15.20
C ALA A 155 -16.87 -3.11 16.24
N SER A 156 -17.16 -4.04 17.14
CA SER A 156 -18.15 -3.78 18.19
C SER A 156 -17.61 -2.83 19.26
N ASP A 157 -18.50 -2.27 20.08
CA ASP A 157 -18.12 -1.52 21.29
C ASP A 157 -17.27 -2.35 22.27
N TRP A 158 -17.26 -3.67 22.11
CA TRP A 158 -16.54 -4.63 22.96
C TRP A 158 -15.30 -5.20 22.28
N LEU A 159 -14.92 -4.70 21.10
CA LEU A 159 -13.73 -5.14 20.39
C LEU A 159 -12.53 -5.08 21.34
N PHE A 160 -11.93 -6.23 21.63
CA PHE A 160 -10.78 -6.33 22.52
C PHE A 160 -9.50 -6.07 21.74
N SER A 161 -9.31 -6.81 20.64
CA SER A 161 -8.13 -6.72 19.81
C SER A 161 -8.44 -7.04 18.35
N VAL A 162 -7.65 -6.48 17.45
CA VAL A 162 -7.72 -6.71 16.01
C VAL A 162 -6.34 -6.67 15.39
N THR A 163 -6.02 -7.63 14.53
CA THR A 163 -4.84 -7.64 13.68
C THR A 163 -5.28 -7.32 12.25
N LEU A 164 -4.72 -6.27 11.67
CA LEU A 164 -4.93 -5.84 10.29
C LEU A 164 -3.71 -6.24 9.47
N THR A 165 -3.89 -6.96 8.36
CA THR A 165 -2.78 -7.51 7.56
C THR A 165 -2.98 -7.24 6.07
N GLY A 166 -1.84 -7.13 5.37
CA GLY A 166 -1.75 -6.69 3.98
C GLY A 166 -1.44 -5.20 3.92
N ASP A 167 -0.83 -4.75 2.82
CA ASP A 167 -0.68 -3.33 2.50
C ASP A 167 -2.04 -2.69 2.18
N CYS A 168 -2.77 -2.34 3.25
CA CYS A 168 -4.18 -2.01 3.20
C CYS A 168 -4.46 -0.73 3.98
N LEU A 169 -5.26 0.14 3.37
CA LEU A 169 -5.79 1.33 4.02
C LEU A 169 -7.16 1.00 4.61
N TRP A 170 -7.22 0.99 5.94
CA TRP A 170 -8.44 0.74 6.71
C TRP A 170 -9.08 2.08 7.07
N LYS A 171 -10.36 2.23 6.72
CA LYS A 171 -11.15 3.42 7.04
C LYS A 171 -12.42 3.02 7.77
N ARG A 172 -12.77 3.83 8.76
CA ARG A 172 -14.08 3.81 9.38
C ARG A 172 -15.07 4.62 8.54
N ASP A 173 -16.30 4.12 8.44
CA ASP A 173 -17.43 4.82 7.82
C ASP A 173 -18.04 5.92 8.72
#